data_AF-A0A7S0L1F7-F1
#
_entry.id   AF-A0A7S0L1F7-F1
#
_cell.length_a   1.000
_cell.length_b   1.000
_cell.length_c   1.000
_cell.angle_alpha   90.00
_cell.angle_beta   90.00
_cell.angle_gamma   90.00
#
_symmetry.space_group_name_H-M   'P 1'
#
loop_
_entity.id
_entity.type
_entity.pdbx_description
1 polymer ?
#
loop_
_entity_poly.entity_id
_entity_poly.type
_entity_poly.pdbx_seq_one_letter_code
_entity_poly.pdbx_strand_id
1 'polypeptide(L)'
;GTVQVDLTLNKLTGTAPGLLSAFNDLRLYIAGNEIEGISDDLCKKDDWMDGEVANGCDAILCPPGKYNAYGRRVNDDKVCETCAYADSAKFFGSVSCGPNDDVHGLSEREILRRFYDQTNGNSWKNRNNWMEDKVDICRW
;
A
#
# COMPACT_ATOMS: atom_id res chain seq x y z
N GLY A 1 3.87 17.44 -25.03
CA GLY A 1 2.49 17.42 -24.57
C GLY A 1 2.38 16.26 -23.62
N THR A 2 1.86 16.51 -22.43
CA THR A 2 1.79 15.52 -21.35
C THR A 2 0.90 14.36 -21.74
N VAL A 3 1.42 13.13 -21.62
CA VAL A 3 0.61 11.93 -21.72
C VAL A 3 0.06 11.62 -20.34
N GLN A 4 -1.23 11.27 -20.26
CA GLN A 4 -1.87 10.84 -19.02
C GLN A 4 -2.39 9.42 -19.20
N VAL A 5 -2.04 8.55 -18.26
CA VAL A 5 -2.50 7.16 -18.18
C VAL A 5 -3.14 6.97 -16.81
N ASP A 6 -4.43 6.66 -16.80
CA ASP A 6 -5.20 6.37 -15.59
C ASP A 6 -5.68 4.91 -15.63
N LEU A 7 -5.15 4.12 -14.71
CA LEU A 7 -5.47 2.71 -14.49
C LEU A 7 -5.78 2.49 -13.00
N THR A 8 -6.24 3.52 -12.29
CA THR A 8 -6.58 3.44 -10.88
C THR A 8 -7.67 2.41 -10.61
N LEU A 9 -7.66 1.81 -9.41
CA LEU A 9 -8.70 0.88 -8.94
C LEU A 9 -8.91 -0.35 -9.85
N ASN A 10 -7.80 -0.95 -10.30
CA ASN A 10 -7.79 -2.19 -11.08
C ASN A 10 -7.10 -3.33 -10.30
N LYS A 11 -6.71 -4.40 -11.00
CA LYS A 11 -6.04 -5.59 -10.45
C LYS A 11 -4.65 -5.81 -11.06
N LEU A 12 -3.97 -4.73 -11.42
CA LEU A 12 -2.59 -4.80 -11.92
C LEU A 12 -1.67 -5.26 -10.79
N THR A 13 -0.74 -6.16 -11.12
CA THR A 13 0.24 -6.72 -10.18
C THR A 13 1.67 -6.43 -10.64
N GLY A 14 2.64 -6.73 -9.77
CA GLY A 14 4.06 -6.61 -10.05
C GLY A 14 4.59 -5.18 -9.93
N THR A 15 5.70 -4.91 -10.61
CA THR A 15 6.47 -3.66 -10.46
C THR A 15 6.19 -2.67 -11.58
N ALA A 16 5.95 -1.40 -11.25
CA ALA A 16 5.88 -0.31 -12.23
C ALA A 16 7.26 -0.20 -12.95
N PRO A 17 7.32 -0.48 -14.26
CA PRO A 17 8.59 -0.78 -14.91
C PRO A 17 9.38 0.48 -15.27
N GLY A 18 10.69 0.44 -15.04
CA GLY A 18 11.61 1.53 -15.35
C GLY A 18 11.65 1.94 -16.82
N LEU A 19 11.21 1.06 -17.74
CA LEU A 19 11.07 1.38 -19.17
C LEU A 19 10.13 2.56 -19.44
N LEU A 20 9.19 2.85 -18.54
CA LEU A 20 8.32 4.03 -18.67
C LEU A 20 9.13 5.33 -18.55
N SER A 21 10.33 5.32 -17.96
CA SER A 21 11.24 6.47 -17.90
C SER A 21 11.65 7.03 -19.28
N ALA A 22 11.35 6.31 -20.38
CA ALA A 22 11.48 6.83 -21.74
C ALA A 22 10.56 8.04 -22.02
N PHE A 23 9.47 8.19 -21.26
CA PHE A 23 8.62 9.37 -21.32
C PHE A 23 9.20 10.50 -20.47
N ASN A 24 9.41 11.68 -21.07
CA ASN A 24 9.88 12.86 -20.34
C ASN A 24 8.76 13.54 -19.54
N ASP A 25 7.50 13.37 -19.96
CA ASP A 25 6.35 14.07 -19.43
C ASP A 25 5.13 13.11 -19.43
N LEU A 26 4.98 12.39 -18.31
CA LEU A 26 3.95 11.38 -18.09
C LEU A 26 3.28 11.61 -16.73
N ARG A 27 1.94 11.53 -16.73
CA ARG A 27 1.13 11.35 -15.53
C ARG A 27 0.64 9.91 -15.47
N LEU A 28 1.11 9.16 -14.49
CA LEU A 28 0.80 7.75 -14.29
C LEU A 28 -0.02 7.58 -13.02
N TYR A 29 -1.31 7.30 -13.17
CA TYR A 29 -2.21 7.03 -12.06
C TYR A 29 -2.53 5.54 -12.00
N ILE A 30 -1.86 4.83 -11.07
CA ILE A 30 -2.00 3.37 -10.89
C ILE A 30 -2.33 2.97 -9.44
N ALA A 31 -2.75 3.93 -8.61
CA ALA A 31 -3.18 3.69 -7.23
C ALA A 31 -4.38 2.75 -7.14
N GLY A 32 -4.50 2.05 -6.00
CA GLY A 32 -5.58 1.09 -5.77
C GLY A 32 -5.50 -0.18 -6.61
N ASN A 33 -4.29 -0.56 -7.04
CA ASN A 33 -3.97 -1.84 -7.66
C ASN A 33 -3.22 -2.75 -6.65
N GLU A 34 -2.68 -3.87 -7.12
CA GLU A 34 -1.87 -4.83 -6.34
C GLU A 34 -0.37 -4.68 -6.70
N ILE A 35 0.10 -3.43 -6.78
CA ILE A 35 1.48 -3.10 -7.19
C ILE A 35 2.47 -3.45 -6.06
N GLU A 36 3.48 -4.23 -6.40
CA GLU A 36 4.48 -4.76 -5.48
C GLU A 36 5.74 -3.90 -5.42
N GLY A 37 5.96 -3.03 -6.42
CA GLY A 37 7.13 -2.17 -6.46
C GLY A 37 7.03 -1.03 -7.48
N ILE A 38 7.92 -0.05 -7.31
CA ILE A 38 8.21 0.99 -8.29
C ILE A 38 9.70 0.89 -8.63
N SER A 39 10.03 0.92 -9.92
CA SER A 39 11.43 1.00 -10.32
C SER A 39 12.03 2.36 -9.93
N ASP A 40 13.21 2.34 -9.32
CA ASP A 40 13.94 3.56 -8.92
C ASP A 40 14.17 4.56 -10.06
N ASP A 41 14.20 4.10 -11.31
CA ASP A 41 14.36 4.98 -12.46
C ASP A 41 13.16 5.90 -12.69
N LEU A 42 11.97 5.49 -12.23
CA LEU A 42 10.77 6.34 -12.24
C LEU A 42 10.85 7.37 -11.10
N CYS A 43 11.38 6.97 -9.94
CA CYS A 43 11.56 7.85 -8.79
C CYS A 43 12.60 8.98 -9.04
N LYS A 44 13.42 8.87 -10.09
CA LYS A 44 14.42 9.88 -10.51
C LYS A 44 13.91 10.85 -11.58
N LYS A 45 12.65 10.71 -11.99
CA LYS A 45 12.04 11.58 -13.01
C LYS A 45 11.40 12.78 -12.35
N ASP A 46 12.22 13.76 -11.98
CA ASP A 46 11.77 14.96 -11.25
C ASP A 46 10.57 15.65 -11.91
N ASP A 47 10.55 15.74 -13.24
CA ASP A 47 9.48 16.38 -14.03
C ASP A 47 8.17 15.56 -14.12
N TRP A 48 8.17 14.30 -13.67
CA TRP A 48 6.96 13.48 -13.71
C TRP A 48 5.91 13.93 -12.72
N MET A 49 4.65 13.59 -13.05
CA MET A 49 3.50 13.97 -12.24
C MET A 49 3.47 15.49 -11.99
N ASP A 50 3.67 16.29 -13.05
CA ASP A 50 3.75 17.76 -12.97
C ASP A 50 4.86 18.29 -12.05
N GLY A 51 6.00 17.58 -11.99
CA GLY A 51 7.13 17.96 -11.15
C GLY A 51 7.04 17.44 -9.71
N GLU A 52 5.98 16.71 -9.35
CA GLU A 52 5.75 16.28 -7.96
C GLU A 52 6.78 15.24 -7.50
N VAL A 53 7.34 14.44 -8.41
CA VAL A 53 8.36 13.41 -8.12
C VAL A 53 9.66 14.00 -7.59
N ALA A 54 9.99 15.25 -7.94
CA ALA A 54 11.15 15.97 -7.39
C ALA A 54 11.15 16.04 -5.85
N ASN A 55 9.97 15.86 -5.23
CA ASN A 55 9.84 15.90 -3.79
C ASN A 55 9.76 14.51 -3.12
N GLY A 56 9.83 13.43 -3.89
CA GLY A 56 9.75 12.07 -3.39
C GLY A 56 8.99 11.11 -4.31
N CYS A 57 9.40 9.84 -4.31
CA CYS A 57 8.75 8.82 -5.12
C CYS A 57 7.33 8.48 -4.65
N ASP A 58 6.95 8.91 -3.45
CA ASP A 58 5.58 8.81 -2.95
C ASP A 58 4.59 9.70 -3.74
N ALA A 59 5.10 10.61 -4.58
CA ALA A 59 4.32 11.25 -5.63
C ALA A 59 3.86 10.27 -6.72
N ILE A 60 4.45 9.08 -6.90
CA ILE A 60 3.90 8.08 -7.83
C ILE A 60 2.88 7.21 -7.11
N LEU A 61 3.29 6.57 -6.02
CA LEU A 61 2.43 5.78 -5.14
C LEU A 61 2.93 5.83 -3.70
N CYS A 62 2.02 5.85 -2.73
CA CYS A 62 2.39 5.66 -1.33
C CYS A 62 3.11 4.31 -1.13
N PRO A 63 4.17 4.23 -0.31
CA PRO A 63 4.84 2.97 -0.03
C PRO A 63 3.95 2.03 0.82
N PRO A 64 4.23 0.72 0.85
CA PRO A 64 3.53 -0.23 1.69
C PRO A 64 3.50 0.20 3.17
N GLY A 65 2.38 -0.09 3.85
CA GLY A 65 2.13 0.38 5.20
C GLY A 65 1.70 1.85 5.30
N LYS A 66 1.65 2.57 4.17
CA LYS A 66 1.13 3.94 4.08
C LYS A 66 0.02 4.08 3.05
N TYR A 67 -0.81 5.10 3.24
CA TYR A 67 -1.96 5.37 2.39
C TYR A 67 -2.37 6.84 2.44
N ASN A 68 -3.23 7.22 1.52
CA ASN A 68 -4.19 8.31 1.68
C ASN A 68 -5.32 8.08 0.66
N ALA A 69 -6.34 8.93 0.62
CA ALA A 69 -7.46 8.75 -0.31
C ALA A 69 -7.08 8.73 -1.81
N TYR A 70 -5.86 9.17 -2.17
CA TYR A 70 -5.34 9.19 -3.55
C TYR A 70 -4.36 8.06 -3.84
N GLY A 71 -3.88 7.35 -2.81
CA GLY A 71 -2.80 6.37 -2.91
C GLY A 71 -1.46 6.96 -3.37
N ARG A 72 -1.28 8.27 -3.27
CA ARG A 72 -0.05 8.99 -3.62
C ARG A 72 -0.02 10.33 -2.93
N ARG A 73 1.16 10.93 -2.81
CA ARG A 73 1.27 12.32 -2.43
C ARG A 73 0.82 13.22 -3.59
N VAL A 74 -0.10 14.15 -3.30
CA VAL A 74 -0.57 15.15 -4.30
C VAL A 74 -0.07 16.55 -3.94
N ASN A 75 0.01 16.86 -2.65
CA ASN A 75 0.55 18.10 -2.11
C ASN A 75 0.89 17.90 -0.63
N ASP A 76 1.30 18.98 0.04
CA ASP A 76 1.72 18.93 1.45
C ASP A 76 0.58 18.60 2.43
N ASP A 77 -0.68 18.80 2.03
CA ASP A 77 -1.85 18.43 2.83
C ASP A 77 -2.31 16.98 2.59
N LYS A 78 -1.93 16.40 1.45
CA LYS A 78 -2.31 15.06 1.00
C LYS A 78 -1.08 14.17 0.92
N VAL A 79 -0.44 13.99 2.06
CA VAL A 79 0.73 13.11 2.25
C VAL A 79 0.33 11.65 2.50
N CYS A 80 1.28 10.73 2.39
CA CYS A 80 1.07 9.32 2.72
C CYS A 80 1.16 9.11 4.23
N GLU A 81 0.04 8.77 4.85
CA GLU A 81 -0.10 8.51 6.29
C GLU A 81 0.22 7.05 6.62
N THR A 82 0.78 6.81 7.81
CA THR A 82 1.11 5.46 8.28
C THR A 82 -0.14 4.74 8.79
N CYS A 83 -0.28 3.47 8.44
CA CYS A 83 -1.34 2.62 8.98
C CYS A 83 -1.11 2.26 10.45
N ALA A 84 -2.21 2.20 11.22
CA ALA A 84 -2.16 1.86 12.64
C ALA A 84 -1.66 0.43 12.89
N TYR A 85 -1.86 -0.49 11.95
CA TYR A 85 -1.54 -1.91 12.08
C TYR A 85 -0.45 -2.32 11.08
N ALA A 86 0.45 -3.20 11.53
CA ALA A 86 1.40 -3.86 10.67
C ALA A 86 0.68 -4.66 9.57
N ASP A 87 1.34 -4.82 8.42
CA ASP A 87 0.83 -5.54 7.24
C ASP A 87 -0.48 -4.99 6.63
N SER A 88 -0.89 -3.78 7.02
CA SER A 88 -1.95 -3.00 6.36
C SER A 88 -1.39 -2.26 5.13
N ALA A 89 -2.24 -1.87 4.18
CA ALA A 89 -1.80 -1.20 2.94
C ALA A 89 -0.62 -1.93 2.27
N LYS A 90 -0.79 -3.22 1.98
CA LYS A 90 0.30 -4.12 1.51
C LYS A 90 0.93 -3.71 0.20
N PHE A 91 0.17 -3.06 -0.66
CA PHE A 91 0.58 -2.70 -2.01
C PHE A 91 0.93 -1.22 -2.10
N PHE A 92 1.84 -0.90 -3.01
CA PHE A 92 2.11 0.48 -3.36
C PHE A 92 0.83 1.16 -3.85
N GLY A 93 0.58 2.34 -3.31
CA GLY A 93 -0.55 3.18 -3.66
C GLY A 93 -1.88 2.67 -3.18
N SER A 94 -1.87 1.97 -2.05
CA SER A 94 -3.07 1.68 -1.28
C SER A 94 -3.81 3.00 -0.96
N VAL A 95 -5.10 3.06 -1.28
CA VAL A 95 -5.95 4.24 -1.05
C VAL A 95 -6.59 4.26 0.35
N SER A 96 -6.37 3.21 1.12
CA SER A 96 -6.89 2.97 2.46
C SER A 96 -5.96 1.99 3.18
N CYS A 97 -5.86 2.04 4.51
CA CYS A 97 -5.12 1.02 5.28
C CYS A 97 -5.76 -0.37 5.20
N GLY A 98 -7.08 -0.37 5.10
CA GLY A 98 -7.92 -1.47 4.70
C GLY A 98 -9.20 -0.88 4.13
N PRO A 99 -10.04 -1.67 3.44
CA PRO A 99 -11.02 -1.17 2.48
C PRO A 99 -12.29 -0.61 3.14
N ASN A 100 -12.12 0.29 4.11
CA ASN A 100 -13.11 0.97 4.96
C ASN A 100 -13.52 0.14 6.18
N ASP A 101 -12.88 0.35 7.34
CA ASP A 101 -13.37 -0.05 8.69
C ASP A 101 -13.80 -1.52 8.93
N ASP A 102 -13.83 -2.40 7.93
CA ASP A 102 -14.29 -3.79 8.04
C ASP A 102 -13.37 -4.74 7.24
N VAL A 103 -12.49 -5.41 7.99
CA VAL A 103 -11.95 -6.76 7.83
C VAL A 103 -11.11 -7.13 6.59
N HIS A 104 -11.24 -6.48 5.42
CA HIS A 104 -10.60 -6.98 4.18
C HIS A 104 -9.18 -6.44 3.86
N GLY A 105 -8.60 -5.60 4.72
CA GLY A 105 -7.23 -5.07 4.56
C GLY A 105 -6.27 -5.42 5.67
N LEU A 106 -6.79 -6.08 6.70
CA LEU A 106 -5.97 -6.70 7.72
C LEU A 106 -5.33 -7.95 7.11
N SER A 107 -4.07 -8.22 7.47
CA SER A 107 -3.51 -9.53 7.19
C SER A 107 -4.34 -10.61 7.88
N GLU A 108 -4.34 -11.84 7.36
CA GLU A 108 -5.02 -12.97 8.01
C GLU A 108 -4.60 -13.10 9.47
N ARG A 109 -3.30 -12.91 9.74
CA ARG A 109 -2.72 -12.81 11.08
C ARG A 109 -3.46 -11.81 11.97
N GLU A 110 -3.65 -10.58 11.49
CA GLU A 110 -4.30 -9.53 12.28
C GLU A 110 -5.81 -9.78 12.45
N ILE A 111 -6.49 -10.34 11.43
CA ILE A 111 -7.88 -10.79 11.57
C ILE A 111 -7.98 -11.84 12.68
N LEU A 112 -7.09 -12.83 12.67
CA LEU A 112 -7.07 -13.90 13.66
C LEU A 112 -6.69 -13.40 15.07
N ARG A 113 -5.79 -12.40 15.19
CA ARG A 113 -5.48 -11.75 16.48
C ARG A 113 -6.69 -11.04 17.06
N ARG A 114 -7.43 -10.28 16.25
CA ARG A 114 -8.66 -9.64 16.68
C ARG A 114 -9.71 -10.66 17.08
N PHE A 115 -9.85 -11.74 16.33
CA PHE A 115 -10.74 -12.83 16.68
C PHE A 115 -10.38 -13.42 18.04
N TYR A 116 -9.10 -13.72 18.29
CA TYR A 116 -8.61 -14.21 19.59
C TYR A 116 -8.92 -13.23 20.73
N ASP A 117 -8.63 -11.94 20.55
CA ASP A 117 -8.84 -10.92 21.58
C ASP A 117 -10.34 -10.74 21.92
N GLN A 118 -11.18 -10.54 20.90
CA GLN A 118 -12.62 -10.26 21.04
C GLN A 118 -13.43 -11.44 21.61
N THR A 119 -12.90 -12.66 21.53
CA THR A 119 -13.56 -13.88 22.00
C THR A 119 -12.93 -14.45 23.28
N ASN A 120 -12.09 -13.64 23.95
CA ASN A 120 -11.39 -14.02 25.17
C ASN A 120 -10.54 -15.29 24.99
N GLY A 121 -9.71 -15.31 23.96
CA GLY A 121 -8.83 -16.41 23.55
C GLY A 121 -7.93 -16.95 24.65
N ASN A 122 -7.62 -16.13 25.64
CA ASN A 122 -6.88 -16.54 26.85
C ASN A 122 -7.60 -17.65 27.64
N SER A 123 -8.92 -17.78 27.50
CA SER A 123 -9.73 -18.82 28.15
C SER A 123 -9.94 -20.06 27.27
N TRP A 124 -9.38 -20.09 26.06
CA TRP A 124 -9.55 -21.23 25.17
C TRP A 124 -8.71 -22.45 25.62
N LYS A 125 -9.23 -23.63 25.31
CA LYS A 125 -8.56 -24.91 25.59
C LYS A 125 -7.20 -25.01 24.88
N ASN A 126 -7.14 -24.54 23.62
CA ASN A 126 -5.92 -24.40 22.85
C ASN A 126 -5.74 -22.91 22.53
N ARG A 127 -4.69 -22.29 23.07
CA ARG A 127 -4.45 -20.84 22.97
C ARG A 127 -3.01 -20.47 22.62
N ASN A 128 -2.19 -21.47 22.30
CA ASN A 128 -0.76 -21.26 22.08
C ASN A 128 -0.53 -20.61 20.72
N ASN A 129 0.53 -19.81 20.59
CA ASN A 129 1.02 -19.22 19.33
C ASN A 129 0.17 -18.11 18.68
N TRP A 130 -1.10 -17.91 19.05
CA TRP A 130 -1.99 -16.90 18.46
C TRP A 130 -1.43 -15.46 18.46
N MET A 131 -0.64 -15.12 19.48
CA MET A 131 -0.06 -13.77 19.64
C MET A 131 1.45 -13.73 19.33
N GLU A 132 2.03 -14.80 18.81
CA GLU A 132 3.47 -14.90 18.55
C GLU A 132 3.82 -14.39 17.13
N ASP A 133 4.57 -13.28 17.04
CA ASP A 133 4.93 -12.64 15.77
C ASP A 133 5.72 -13.55 14.81
N LYS A 134 6.56 -14.44 15.36
CA LYS A 134 7.47 -15.29 14.57
C LYS A 134 6.89 -16.65 14.20
N VAL A 135 5.69 -16.99 14.68
CA VAL A 135 5.04 -18.28 14.41
C VAL A 135 4.04 -18.10 13.28
N ASP A 136 4.21 -18.85 12.19
CA ASP A 136 3.26 -18.88 11.07
C ASP A 136 1.83 -19.17 11.54
N ILE A 137 0.84 -18.52 10.93
CA ILE A 137 -0.58 -18.64 11.33
C ILE A 137 -1.11 -20.07 11.19
N CYS A 138 -0.52 -20.90 10.33
CA CYS A 138 -0.88 -22.32 10.18
C CYS A 138 -0.45 -23.18 11.38
N ARG A 139 0.25 -22.60 12.38
CA ARG A 139 0.71 -23.28 13.60
C ARG A 139 0.03 -22.73 14.87
N TRP A 140 -1.03 -21.93 14.72
CA TRP A 140 -1.84 -21.40 15.82
C TRP A 140 -2.88 -22.41 16.30
#